data_AF-A0A7S0J7X6-F1
#
_entry.id   AF-A0A7S0J7X6-F1
#
_cell.length_a   1.000
_cell.length_b   1.000
_cell.length_c   1.000
_cell.angle_alpha   90.00
_cell.angle_beta   90.00
_cell.angle_gamma   90.00
#
_symmetry.space_group_name_H-M   'P 1'
#
loop_
_entity.id
_entity.type
_entity.pdbx_description
1 polymer ?
#
loop_
_entity_poly.entity_id
_entity_poly.type
_entity_poly.pdbx_seq_one_letter_code
_entity_poly.pdbx_strand_id
1 'polypeptide(L)'
;FAEASLEPRAVLRVDLRTGRATRAGGNASRFAPAQSVQSATGAHLHGGPPSIRLRLPRGRQAFLGLAHLNVLHAGKRALREYYHAFYLFAARPPFEVLALGRLFMFPSEMSMVQFASGMLLQDDGQLLITYGEQDCEPRRATVPLEAALSDVLLGDGMLPVKAGKARKQKPGGKLAGAITAPPKREISERRIQSRLVKA
;
A
#
# COMPACT_ATOMS: atom_id res chain seq x y z
N PHE A 1 6.12 1.67 20.62
CA PHE A 1 5.45 1.34 19.35
C PHE A 1 6.50 0.96 18.32
N ALA A 2 6.27 -0.08 17.52
CA ALA A 2 7.16 -0.45 16.42
C ALA A 2 6.43 -0.12 15.12
N GLU A 3 6.94 0.87 14.38
CA GLU A 3 6.49 1.19 13.03
C GLU A 3 7.23 0.26 12.06
N ALA A 4 6.49 -0.49 11.25
CA ALA A 4 7.08 -1.36 10.25
C ALA A 4 6.85 -0.73 8.86
N SER A 5 7.93 -0.37 8.20
CA SER A 5 7.91 -0.09 6.76
C SER A 5 7.78 -1.40 5.98
N LEU A 6 7.22 -1.38 4.76
CA LEU A 6 7.22 -2.50 3.81
C LEU A 6 8.63 -2.96 3.43
N GLU A 7 9.57 -2.02 3.49
CA GLU A 7 11.00 -2.25 3.62
C GLU A 7 11.46 -1.64 4.94
N PRO A 8 11.34 -2.34 6.09
CA PRO A 8 11.90 -1.83 7.32
C PRO A 8 13.41 -2.03 7.23
N ARG A 9 14.08 -1.10 6.52
CA ARG A 9 15.54 -0.98 6.53
C ARG A 9 16.05 -0.93 7.98
N ALA A 10 15.24 -0.40 8.88
CA ALA A 10 15.39 -0.54 10.32
C ALA A 10 14.02 -0.61 11.01
N VAL A 11 13.88 -1.49 12.00
CA VAL A 11 12.89 -1.38 13.07
C VAL A 11 13.59 -0.71 14.25
N LEU A 12 13.01 0.36 14.77
CA LEU A 12 13.59 1.12 15.88
C LEU A 12 12.77 0.90 17.16
N ARG A 13 13.46 0.71 18.28
CA ARG A 13 12.90 0.86 19.63
C ARG A 13 13.22 2.27 20.10
N VAL A 14 12.18 3.04 20.40
CA VAL A 14 12.28 4.42 20.89
C VAL A 14 12.01 4.44 22.39
N ASP A 15 12.94 5.00 23.16
CA ASP A 15 12.72 5.39 24.56
C ASP A 15 12.01 6.75 24.58
N LEU A 16 10.76 6.77 25.05
CA LEU A 16 9.93 7.98 25.05
C LEU A 16 10.40 9.03 26.06
N ARG A 17 11.14 8.64 27.10
CA ARG A 17 11.64 9.58 28.11
C ARG A 17 12.85 10.36 27.60
N THR A 18 13.71 9.69 26.81
CA THR A 18 14.97 10.27 26.33
C THR A 18 14.94 10.65 24.85
N GLY A 19 13.92 10.21 24.10
CA GLY A 19 13.85 10.35 22.65
C GLY A 19 14.83 9.45 21.89
N ARG A 20 15.62 8.60 22.59
CA ARG A 20 16.66 7.80 21.95
C ARG A 20 16.04 6.63 21.18
N ALA A 21 16.41 6.52 19.90
CA ALA A 21 16.09 5.37 19.07
C ALA A 21 17.27 4.39 19.02
N THR A 22 16.97 3.09 19.14
CA THR A 22 17.94 1.99 18.99
C THR A 22 17.42 0.99 17.97
N ARG A 23 18.30 0.41 17.15
CA ARG A 23 17.89 -0.58 16.14
C ARG A 23 17.48 -1.87 16.85
N ALA A 24 16.20 -2.22 16.74
CA ALA A 24 15.62 -3.45 17.29
C ALA A 24 15.60 -4.60 16.27
N GLY A 25 15.86 -4.30 14.99
CA GLY A 25 15.91 -5.27 13.90
C GLY A 25 15.82 -4.59 12.54
N GLY A 26 15.55 -5.38 11.50
CA GLY A 26 15.30 -4.91 10.14
C GLY A 26 15.69 -5.99 9.15
N ASN A 27 14.82 -6.25 8.18
CA ASN A 27 15.09 -7.15 7.07
C ASN A 27 14.91 -6.38 5.76
N ALA A 28 15.78 -6.67 4.79
CA ALA A 28 15.41 -6.49 3.40
C ALA A 28 14.27 -7.49 3.14
N SER A 29 13.04 -7.00 3.06
CA SER A 29 11.89 -7.83 2.70
C SER A 29 12.20 -8.55 1.39
N ARG A 30 12.26 -9.88 1.43
CA ARG A 30 12.35 -10.73 0.22
C ARG A 30 10.97 -11.00 -0.37
N PHE A 31 9.96 -10.25 0.05
CA PHE A 31 8.59 -10.45 -0.39
C PHE A 31 8.50 -10.19 -1.89
N ALA A 32 8.39 -11.27 -2.67
CA ALA A 32 8.45 -11.24 -4.12
C ALA A 32 7.46 -10.24 -4.74
N PRO A 33 6.21 -10.08 -4.26
CA PRO A 33 5.30 -9.10 -4.84
C PRO A 33 5.77 -7.65 -4.68
N ALA A 34 6.38 -7.29 -3.54
CA ALA A 34 6.95 -5.94 -3.38
C ALA A 34 8.12 -5.72 -4.36
N GLN A 35 8.99 -6.71 -4.52
CA GLN A 35 10.09 -6.64 -5.49
C GLN A 35 9.59 -6.57 -6.94
N SER A 36 8.51 -7.29 -7.26
CA SER A 36 7.86 -7.24 -8.57
C SER A 36 7.29 -5.85 -8.86
N VAL A 37 6.60 -5.23 -7.90
CA VAL A 37 6.10 -3.85 -8.04
C VAL A 37 7.25 -2.88 -8.27
N GLN A 38 8.33 -3.00 -7.49
CA GLN A 38 9.51 -2.15 -7.65
C GLN A 38 10.18 -2.34 -9.01
N SER A 39 10.34 -3.58 -9.45
CA SER A 39 10.94 -3.90 -10.74
C SER A 39 10.09 -3.40 -11.91
N ALA A 40 8.76 -3.50 -11.79
CA ALA A 40 7.81 -3.09 -12.83
C ALA A 40 7.67 -1.55 -12.93
N THR A 41 7.78 -0.83 -11.81
CA THR A 41 7.53 0.61 -11.75
C THR A 41 8.81 1.45 -11.64
N GLY A 42 9.93 0.85 -11.24
CA GLY A 42 11.15 1.54 -10.87
C GLY A 42 11.03 2.35 -9.56
N ALA A 43 9.91 2.24 -8.85
CA ALA A 43 9.61 3.01 -7.65
C ALA A 43 9.66 2.14 -6.39
N HIS A 44 10.03 2.72 -5.25
CA HIS A 44 10.13 2.01 -3.98
C HIS A 44 8.81 2.04 -3.21
N LEU A 45 8.44 0.89 -2.63
CA LEU A 45 7.33 0.81 -1.69
C LEU A 45 7.81 1.27 -0.32
N HIS A 46 7.13 2.27 0.23
CA HIS A 46 7.40 2.81 1.55
C HIS A 46 6.26 2.49 2.51
N GLY A 47 6.56 2.44 3.81
CA GLY A 47 5.52 2.43 4.85
C GLY A 47 4.67 3.71 4.80
N GLY A 48 3.54 3.72 5.48
CA GLY A 48 2.65 4.88 5.53
C GLY A 48 2.15 5.11 6.96
N PRO A 49 0.85 5.36 7.17
CA PRO A 49 0.33 5.64 8.50
C PRO A 49 0.52 4.47 9.48
N PRO A 50 0.35 4.73 10.79
CA PRO A 50 0.37 3.67 11.81
C PRO A 50 -0.53 2.49 11.45
N SER A 51 0.01 1.28 11.55
CA SER A 51 -0.69 0.04 11.20
C SER A 51 -1.73 -0.37 12.24
N ILE A 52 -2.81 -1.02 11.80
CA ILE A 52 -3.86 -1.55 12.67
C ILE A 52 -3.56 -3.01 13.01
N ARG A 53 -3.59 -3.37 14.29
CA ARG A 53 -3.45 -4.78 14.72
C ARG A 53 -4.75 -5.53 14.45
N LEU A 54 -4.64 -6.66 13.76
CA LEU A 54 -5.76 -7.53 13.44
C LEU A 54 -5.59 -8.92 14.05
N ARG A 55 -6.71 -9.54 14.40
CA ARG A 55 -6.80 -10.97 14.70
C ARG A 55 -7.38 -11.68 13.49
N LEU A 56 -6.54 -12.44 12.81
CA LEU A 56 -6.91 -13.28 11.68
C LEU A 56 -7.54 -14.60 12.15
N PRO A 57 -8.23 -15.34 11.26
CA PRO A 57 -8.77 -16.66 11.56
C PRO A 57 -7.72 -17.59 12.18
N ARG A 58 -8.18 -18.51 13.04
CA ARG A 58 -7.32 -19.42 13.84
C ARG A 58 -6.43 -18.70 14.86
N GLY A 59 -6.81 -17.48 15.27
CA GLY A 59 -6.12 -16.72 16.31
C GLY A 59 -4.76 -16.14 15.91
N ARG A 60 -4.41 -16.19 14.61
CA ARG A 60 -3.18 -15.55 14.11
C ARG A 60 -3.29 -14.03 14.27
N GLN A 61 -2.17 -13.37 14.51
CA GLN A 61 -2.13 -11.92 14.60
C GLN A 61 -1.29 -11.35 13.46
N ALA A 62 -1.81 -10.28 12.86
CA ALA A 62 -1.13 -9.53 11.82
C ALA A 62 -1.36 -8.03 12.06
N PHE A 63 -0.64 -7.22 11.30
CA PHE A 63 -0.89 -5.81 11.19
C PHE A 63 -1.34 -5.51 9.76
N LEU A 64 -2.37 -4.67 9.62
CA LEU A 64 -2.77 -4.05 8.37
C LEU A 64 -2.08 -2.70 8.27
N GLY A 65 -1.22 -2.55 7.28
CA GLY A 65 -0.58 -1.30 6.94
C GLY A 65 -1.13 -0.73 5.63
N LEU A 66 -0.78 0.53 5.38
CA LEU A 66 -1.02 1.21 4.12
C LEU A 66 0.32 1.71 3.57
N ALA A 67 0.68 1.25 2.38
CA ALA A 67 1.88 1.61 1.66
C ALA A 67 1.71 2.95 0.93
N HIS A 68 2.82 3.55 0.56
CA HIS A 68 2.84 4.46 -0.58
C HIS A 68 3.99 4.15 -1.54
N LEU A 69 3.79 4.50 -2.80
CA LEU A 69 4.72 4.32 -3.92
C LEU A 69 4.75 5.64 -4.69
N ASN A 70 5.94 6.17 -4.97
CA ASN A 70 6.14 7.36 -5.77
C ASN A 70 6.70 7.00 -7.16
N VAL A 71 5.84 6.96 -8.16
CA VAL A 71 6.24 6.67 -9.54
C VAL A 71 6.71 7.95 -10.23
N LEU A 72 7.95 7.91 -10.75
CA LEU A 72 8.54 8.97 -11.55
C LEU A 72 8.39 8.64 -13.04
N HIS A 73 7.66 9.48 -13.78
CA HIS A 73 7.53 9.29 -15.22
C HIS A 73 8.75 9.81 -15.97
N ALA A 74 9.43 8.92 -16.69
CA ALA A 74 10.62 9.24 -17.47
C ALA A 74 10.34 10.38 -18.48
N GLY A 75 11.21 11.40 -18.48
CA GLY A 75 11.09 12.57 -19.36
C GLY A 75 10.23 13.71 -18.83
N LYS A 76 9.55 13.53 -17.69
CA LYS A 76 8.81 14.59 -17.00
C LYS A 76 9.20 14.60 -15.52
N ARG A 77 10.38 15.16 -15.22
CA ARG A 77 10.93 15.29 -13.85
C ARG A 77 9.94 15.91 -12.83
N ALA A 78 8.88 16.55 -13.29
CA ALA A 78 7.86 17.20 -12.46
C ALA A 78 6.60 16.35 -12.17
N LEU A 79 6.34 15.25 -12.88
CA LEU A 79 5.12 14.46 -12.63
C LEU A 79 5.44 13.26 -11.74
N ARG A 80 5.09 13.41 -10.46
CA ARG A 80 5.08 12.33 -9.47
C ARG A 80 3.66 11.82 -9.30
N GLU A 81 3.47 10.53 -9.49
CA GLU A 81 2.23 9.84 -9.15
C GLU A 81 2.44 9.03 -7.88
N TYR A 82 1.59 9.31 -6.89
CA TYR A 82 1.56 8.58 -5.64
C TYR A 82 0.48 7.53 -5.71
N TYR A 83 0.87 6.29 -5.50
CA TYR A 83 -0.04 5.17 -5.33
C TYR A 83 0.04 4.65 -3.91
N HIS A 84 -1.04 4.03 -3.48
CA HIS A 84 -1.18 3.39 -2.19
C HIS A 84 -1.52 1.92 -2.37
N ALA A 85 -1.19 1.09 -1.39
CA ALA A 85 -1.66 -0.29 -1.34
C ALA A 85 -1.81 -0.71 0.11
N PHE A 86 -2.90 -1.39 0.43
CA PHE A 86 -2.98 -2.09 1.71
C PHE A 86 -2.01 -3.26 1.72
N TYR A 87 -1.48 -3.61 2.88
CA TYR A 87 -0.64 -4.78 3.04
C TYR A 87 -0.78 -5.38 4.43
N LEU A 88 -0.56 -6.70 4.53
CA LEU A 88 -0.51 -7.39 5.81
C LEU A 88 0.93 -7.75 6.13
N PHE A 89 1.31 -7.62 7.39
CA PHE A 89 2.59 -8.12 7.89
C PHE A 89 2.45 -8.83 9.24
N ALA A 90 3.38 -9.73 9.53
CA ALA A 90 3.35 -10.55 10.74
C ALA A 90 3.41 -9.68 12.02
N ALA A 91 2.63 -10.04 13.05
CA ALA A 91 2.63 -9.28 14.30
C ALA A 91 3.87 -9.48 15.19
N ARG A 92 4.78 -10.37 14.79
CA ARG A 92 6.02 -10.69 15.50
C ARG A 92 7.21 -10.57 14.56
N PRO A 93 8.42 -10.28 15.06
CA PRO A 93 9.64 -10.37 14.29
C PRO A 93 9.71 -11.70 13.51
N PRO A 94 10.13 -11.69 12.23
CA PRO A 94 10.79 -10.56 11.55
C PRO A 94 9.84 -9.52 10.91
N PHE A 95 8.55 -9.49 11.27
CA PHE A 95 7.54 -8.58 10.67
C PHE A 95 7.42 -8.75 9.15
N GLU A 96 7.49 -10.00 8.70
CA GLU A 96 7.42 -10.33 7.28
C GLU A 96 6.11 -9.85 6.65
N VAL A 97 6.22 -9.25 5.46
CA VAL A 97 5.05 -8.91 4.63
C VAL A 97 4.42 -10.20 4.14
N LEU A 98 3.15 -10.41 4.52
CA LEU A 98 2.39 -11.61 4.22
C LEU A 98 1.62 -11.49 2.91
N ALA A 99 1.14 -10.28 2.61
CA ALA A 99 0.31 -10.01 1.46
C ALA A 99 0.32 -8.51 1.12
N LEU A 100 0.10 -8.18 -0.14
CA LEU A 100 0.04 -6.82 -0.67
C LEU A 100 -1.16 -6.73 -1.61
N GLY A 101 -2.01 -5.74 -1.36
CA GLY A 101 -3.18 -5.44 -2.18
C GLY A 101 -2.83 -4.77 -3.50
N ARG A 102 -3.86 -4.36 -4.24
CA ARG A 102 -3.69 -3.62 -5.50
C ARG A 102 -3.28 -2.18 -5.21
N LEU A 103 -2.53 -1.60 -6.15
CA LEU A 103 -2.23 -0.18 -6.12
C LEU A 103 -3.50 0.63 -6.42
N PHE A 104 -3.73 1.69 -5.66
CA PHE A 104 -4.83 2.62 -5.86
C PHE A 104 -4.40 4.05 -5.58
N MET A 105 -5.21 5.02 -5.99
CA MET A 105 -5.11 6.42 -5.60
C MET A 105 -6.36 6.79 -4.83
N PHE A 106 -6.26 7.73 -3.88
CA PHE A 106 -7.45 8.29 -3.28
C PHE A 106 -8.22 9.11 -4.31
N PRO A 107 -9.55 9.21 -4.21
CA PRO A 107 -10.32 10.11 -5.04
C PRO A 107 -9.76 11.54 -4.92
N SER A 108 -9.37 12.11 -6.06
CA SER A 108 -8.85 13.48 -6.15
C SER A 108 -9.50 14.18 -7.32
N GLU A 109 -9.72 15.49 -7.19
CA GLU A 109 -10.18 16.31 -8.31
C GLU A 109 -9.03 16.64 -9.27
N MET A 110 -7.79 16.78 -8.76
CA MET A 110 -6.68 17.30 -9.56
C MET A 110 -5.27 16.80 -9.18
N SER A 111 -5.09 16.01 -8.10
CA SER A 111 -3.75 15.73 -7.56
C SER A 111 -3.25 14.32 -7.85
N MET A 112 -2.06 14.25 -8.45
CA MET A 112 -1.26 13.02 -8.53
C MET A 112 -0.38 12.81 -7.29
N VAL A 113 -0.23 13.82 -6.43
CA VAL A 113 0.58 13.76 -5.20
C VAL A 113 -0.36 13.60 -4.01
N GLN A 114 -0.27 12.44 -3.37
CA GLN A 114 -1.11 12.03 -2.24
C GLN A 114 -0.26 11.31 -1.20
N PHE A 115 -0.39 11.70 0.07
CA PHE A 115 0.36 11.07 1.14
C PHE A 115 -0.56 10.73 2.32
N ALA A 116 -0.77 9.43 2.55
CA ALA A 116 -1.55 8.96 3.68
C ALA A 116 -0.75 9.14 4.99
N SER A 117 -1.32 9.90 5.93
CA SER A 117 -0.69 10.28 7.19
C SER A 117 -1.31 9.59 8.41
N GLY A 118 -2.59 9.20 8.32
CA GLY A 118 -3.30 8.54 9.43
C GLY A 118 -4.20 7.41 8.94
N MET A 119 -4.34 6.39 9.78
CA MET A 119 -5.27 5.29 9.57
C MET A 119 -5.82 4.84 10.92
N LEU A 120 -7.15 4.76 11.03
CA LEU A 120 -7.86 4.38 12.24
C LEU A 120 -8.96 3.38 11.89
N LEU A 121 -9.10 2.31 12.67
CA LEU A 121 -10.26 1.43 12.63
C LEU A 121 -11.36 2.01 13.51
N GLN A 122 -12.52 2.27 12.92
CA GLN A 122 -13.72 2.72 13.61
C GLN A 122 -14.57 1.53 14.08
N ASP A 123 -15.47 1.77 15.03
CA ASP A 123 -16.30 0.71 15.65
C ASP A 123 -17.28 0.06 14.65
N ASP A 124 -17.66 0.77 13.59
CA ASP A 124 -18.52 0.31 12.50
C ASP A 124 -17.78 -0.53 11.44
N GLY A 125 -16.50 -0.86 11.69
CA GLY A 125 -15.67 -1.61 10.76
C GLY A 125 -15.15 -0.79 9.58
N GLN A 126 -15.26 0.53 9.62
CA GLN A 126 -14.65 1.42 8.61
C GLN A 126 -13.21 1.76 8.97
N LEU A 127 -12.37 1.87 7.95
CA LEU A 127 -11.05 2.48 8.04
C LEU A 127 -11.19 3.96 7.71
N LEU A 128 -10.95 4.83 8.70
CA LEU A 128 -10.76 6.26 8.46
C LEU A 128 -9.30 6.50 8.09
N ILE A 129 -9.06 7.02 6.90
CA ILE A 129 -7.73 7.34 6.40
C ILE A 129 -7.63 8.84 6.21
N THR A 130 -6.63 9.48 6.80
CA THR A 130 -6.29 10.88 6.53
C THR A 130 -5.10 10.93 5.58
N TYR A 131 -5.15 11.84 4.62
CA TYR A 131 -4.09 12.03 3.64
C TYR A 131 -3.97 13.49 3.23
N GLY A 132 -2.78 13.90 2.83
CA GLY A 132 -2.54 15.19 2.19
C GLY A 132 -2.58 15.09 0.68
N GLU A 133 -3.08 16.10 0.00
CA GLU A 133 -2.97 16.30 -1.45
C GLU A 133 -2.07 17.50 -1.75
N GLN A 134 -1.16 17.35 -2.71
CA GLN A 134 -0.18 18.38 -3.12
C GLN A 134 0.63 18.98 -1.95
N ASP A 135 0.81 18.22 -0.87
CA ASP A 135 1.44 18.66 0.37
C ASP A 135 0.80 19.90 1.01
N CYS A 136 -0.45 20.24 0.67
CA CYS A 136 -1.12 21.45 1.14
C CYS A 136 -2.57 21.25 1.61
N GLU A 137 -3.28 20.26 1.06
CA GLU A 137 -4.69 20.07 1.35
C GLU A 137 -4.94 18.80 2.17
N PRO A 138 -5.45 18.92 3.41
CA PRO A 138 -5.83 17.75 4.19
C PRO A 138 -7.15 17.18 3.67
N ARG A 139 -7.17 15.87 3.46
CA ARG A 139 -8.33 15.10 3.01
C ARG A 139 -8.54 13.88 3.91
N ARG A 140 -9.71 13.27 3.75
CA ARG A 140 -10.04 11.99 4.40
C ARG A 140 -10.77 11.07 3.43
N ALA A 141 -10.57 9.78 3.60
CA ALA A 141 -11.30 8.73 2.92
C ALA A 141 -11.78 7.69 3.95
N THR A 142 -12.89 7.04 3.65
CA THR A 142 -13.38 5.89 4.40
C THR A 142 -13.37 4.66 3.51
N VAL A 143 -12.87 3.54 4.03
CA VAL A 143 -12.81 2.26 3.32
C VAL A 143 -13.31 1.16 4.25
N PRO A 144 -14.28 0.33 3.86
CA PRO A 144 -14.67 -0.81 4.69
C PRO A 144 -13.48 -1.74 4.95
N LEU A 145 -13.27 -2.14 6.21
CA LEU A 145 -12.17 -3.05 6.56
C LEU A 145 -12.22 -4.34 5.75
N GLU A 146 -13.41 -4.89 5.54
CA GLU A 146 -13.60 -6.10 4.73
C GLU A 146 -13.13 -5.91 3.28
N ALA A 147 -13.38 -4.75 2.67
CA ALA A 147 -12.93 -4.44 1.32
C ALA A 147 -11.40 -4.36 1.24
N ALA A 148 -10.77 -3.70 2.22
CA ALA A 148 -9.31 -3.63 2.32
C ALA A 148 -8.69 -5.03 2.51
N LEU A 149 -9.27 -5.86 3.38
CA LEU A 149 -8.80 -7.23 3.60
C LEU A 149 -9.02 -8.14 2.41
N SER A 150 -10.17 -8.02 1.73
CA SER A 150 -10.46 -8.73 0.49
C SER A 150 -9.44 -8.38 -0.58
N ASP A 151 -9.12 -7.10 -0.74
CA ASP A 151 -8.10 -6.64 -1.68
C ASP A 151 -6.72 -7.23 -1.39
N VAL A 152 -6.32 -7.28 -0.12
CA VAL A 152 -5.02 -7.86 0.28
C VAL A 152 -4.98 -9.38 0.17
N LEU A 153 -6.07 -10.08 0.53
CA LEU A 153 -6.10 -11.55 0.61
C LEU A 153 -6.46 -12.23 -0.71
N LEU A 154 -7.17 -11.53 -1.60
CA LEU A 154 -7.65 -12.05 -2.88
C LEU A 154 -7.05 -11.29 -4.08
N GLY A 155 -6.42 -10.13 -3.86
CA GLY A 155 -5.76 -9.41 -4.93
C GLY A 155 -4.59 -10.22 -5.45
N ASP A 156 -4.61 -10.56 -6.74
CA ASP A 156 -3.48 -11.14 -7.48
C ASP A 156 -2.34 -10.12 -7.70
N GLY A 157 -2.15 -9.18 -6.77
CA GLY A 157 -0.97 -8.35 -6.61
C GLY A 157 -0.37 -7.73 -7.87
N MET A 158 -1.16 -7.30 -8.86
CA MET A 158 -0.66 -6.53 -10.00
C MET A 158 -1.73 -5.60 -10.56
N LEU A 159 -1.40 -4.30 -10.69
CA LEU A 159 -2.01 -3.50 -11.75
C LEU A 159 -1.63 -4.15 -13.10
N PRO A 160 -2.48 -4.10 -14.13
CA PRO A 160 -2.02 -4.25 -15.50
C PRO A 160 -1.16 -3.03 -15.83
N VAL A 161 0.09 -3.01 -15.34
CA VAL A 161 1.11 -2.10 -15.86
C VAL A 161 1.37 -2.60 -17.26
N LYS A 162 0.79 -1.93 -18.27
CA LYS A 162 1.35 -2.05 -19.62
C LYS A 162 2.78 -1.56 -19.48
N ALA A 163 3.73 -2.49 -19.42
CA ALA A 163 5.13 -2.18 -19.59
C ALA A 163 5.21 -1.38 -20.88
N GLY A 164 5.37 -0.06 -20.75
CA GLY A 164 5.73 0.77 -21.87
C GLY A 164 7.00 0.12 -22.39
N LYS A 165 6.91 -0.58 -23.54
CA LYS A 165 8.10 -1.12 -24.19
C LYS A 165 9.12 0.00 -24.14
N ALA A 166 10.30 -0.27 -23.58
CA ALA A 166 11.44 0.63 -23.67
C ALA A 166 11.73 0.83 -25.17
N ARG A 167 10.98 1.72 -25.80
CA ARG A 167 11.17 2.12 -27.18
C ARG A 167 12.42 2.97 -27.12
N LYS A 168 13.50 2.49 -27.75
CA LYS A 168 14.60 3.34 -28.19
C LYS A 168 13.96 4.58 -28.80
N GLN A 169 14.10 5.72 -28.12
CA GLN A 169 13.50 6.99 -28.56
C GLN A 169 14.01 7.30 -29.96
N LYS A 170 13.10 7.32 -30.94
CA LYS A 170 13.27 8.19 -32.11
C LYS A 170 12.67 9.55 -31.71
N PRO A 171 13.39 10.67 -31.90
CA PRO A 171 12.85 11.98 -31.58
C PRO A 171 11.72 12.32 -32.56
N GLY A 172 10.54 12.69 -32.05
CA GLY A 172 9.51 13.38 -32.86
C GLY A 172 8.07 12.87 -32.84
N GLY A 173 7.68 11.87 -32.04
CA GLY A 173 6.29 11.37 -32.03
C GLY A 173 5.48 11.77 -30.80
N LYS A 174 4.36 12.51 -30.97
CA LYS A 174 3.35 12.74 -29.93
C LYS A 174 2.69 11.41 -29.51
N LEU A 175 2.48 11.21 -28.20
CA LEU A 175 1.81 10.03 -27.62
C LEU A 175 0.54 10.48 -26.87
N ALA A 176 -0.62 9.99 -27.31
CA ALA A 176 -1.84 9.88 -26.53
C ALA A 176 -2.07 8.39 -26.24
N GLY A 177 -2.08 7.99 -24.98
CA GLY A 177 -2.35 6.62 -24.55
C GLY A 177 -3.41 6.63 -23.46
N ALA A 178 -4.56 6.00 -23.74
CA ALA A 178 -5.67 5.90 -22.80
C ALA A 178 -5.43 4.78 -21.78
N ILE A 179 -5.77 5.06 -20.51
CA ILE A 179 -5.90 4.09 -19.44
C ILE A 179 -7.21 3.33 -19.63
N THR A 180 -7.17 2.00 -19.66
CA THR A 180 -8.37 1.15 -19.73
C THR A 180 -8.62 0.51 -18.37
N ALA A 181 -9.84 0.68 -17.83
CA ALA A 181 -10.28 0.06 -16.60
C ALA A 181 -10.26 -1.49 -16.71
N PRO A 182 -9.96 -2.22 -15.62
CA PRO A 182 -9.99 -3.67 -15.63
C PRO A 182 -11.42 -4.23 -15.81
N PRO A 183 -11.58 -5.45 -16.36
CA PRO A 183 -12.89 -6.08 -16.51
C PRO A 183 -13.53 -6.34 -15.15
N LYS A 184 -14.82 -6.00 -15.00
CA LYS A 184 -15.62 -6.38 -13.83
C LYS A 184 -15.78 -7.90 -13.82
N ARG A 185 -15.30 -8.57 -12.78
CA ARG A 185 -15.68 -9.96 -12.46
C ARG A 185 -16.56 -9.93 -11.22
N GLU A 186 -17.74 -10.53 -11.32
CA GLU A 186 -18.59 -10.83 -10.16
C GLU A 186 -17.85 -11.83 -9.26
N ILE A 187 -17.48 -11.39 -8.06
CA ILE A 187 -16.90 -12.24 -7.02
C ILE A 187 -18.05 -12.58 -6.07
N SER A 188 -18.36 -13.88 -5.92
CA SER A 188 -19.45 -14.30 -5.04
C SER A 188 -19.06 -14.11 -3.56
N GLU A 189 -19.88 -13.34 -2.83
CA GLU A 189 -19.74 -12.99 -1.41
C GLU A 189 -19.55 -14.23 -0.50
N ARG A 190 -20.05 -15.40 -0.93
CA ARG A 190 -19.94 -16.68 -0.19
C ARG A 190 -18.51 -17.14 0.07
N ARG A 191 -17.53 -16.76 -0.76
CA ARG A 191 -16.13 -17.20 -0.60
C ARG A 191 -15.38 -16.44 0.50
N ILE A 192 -15.85 -15.24 0.85
CA ILE A 192 -15.25 -14.36 1.87
C ILE A 192 -15.82 -14.71 3.26
N GLN A 193 -17.15 -14.88 3.35
CA GLN A 193 -17.81 -15.24 4.61
C GLN A 193 -17.33 -16.60 5.17
N SER A 194 -17.08 -17.60 4.32
CA SER A 194 -16.59 -18.92 4.79
C SER A 194 -15.17 -18.90 5.39
N ARG A 195 -14.38 -17.84 5.18
CA ARG A 195 -13.03 -17.68 5.76
C ARG A 195 -12.98 -16.75 6.97
N LEU A 196 -13.94 -15.85 7.12
CA LEU A 196 -13.99 -14.86 8.21
C LEU A 196 -14.97 -15.24 9.34
N VAL A 197 -15.93 -16.13 9.09
CA VAL A 197 -16.89 -16.57 10.12
C VAL A 197 -16.31 -17.74 10.92
N LYS A 198 -15.56 -17.40 11.97
CA LYS A 198 -15.47 -18.05 13.29
C LYS A 198 -14.42 -17.28 14.08
N ALA A 199 -14.83 -16.12 14.60
CA ALA A 199 -14.19 -15.42 15.70
C ALA A 199 -14.91 -15.81 17.00
#